data_AF-A0A654DXC4-F1
#
_entry.id   AF-A0A654DXC4-F1
#
_cell.length_a   1.000
_cell.length_b   1.000
_cell.length_c   1.000
_cell.angle_alpha   90.00
_cell.angle_beta   90.00
_cell.angle_gamma   90.00
#
_symmetry.space_group_name_H-M   'P 1'
#
loop_
_entity.id
_entity.type
_entity.pdbx_description
1 polymer ?
#
loop_
_entity_poly.entity_id
_entity_poly.type
_entity_poly.pdbx_seq_one_letter_code
_entity_poly.pdbx_strand_id
1 'polypeptide(L)'
;MNRIKLFAIYLTLGGLLAFNAEAQKLPFGKKDDANDDPKEEATEEESGGFGGKLKAKAKNFNVMKSLGKLAGNLLTSTTDDLSTLSMQVIYMQNLYPSETETIETEYFGFWEPGMDMAGVLFLKKEGVGMSKIDGTVNIDGNLTEHVANGFYGGIVSQNSGAHTVNVSTVRGDQAELKADPIEPIEIISVNGKPKGEVVDVNMDEDLVLELNHPEGGTADFYVAVLGKVMGIRGFNEIGFFKSTTKIIIPKEAFRHTATTAYKFEQGSNYLLVQRTKEKVVNLPALGAAQVISGAMDWSPINLVGDQKTFLGIGTDEFNAGYKAKTKDGFEVNANKPNAFWGPPLSEPKKLAMASFVVRATQLKQQQVNTSTSTSGNVTTTTTTTTTKTFPEVPEAYWDQLVNEFYKKFETALLEQMNVQLVPIETTMKASQYQNLFATMDTVSEEIVVKPYKGCKLLLPTTFSETWASRTSTFPSDKPEIKLLEELGVDGIISVTVDCAMSWEDGSLSPRMSFRINGPTNGWKVGPTTYANGLIAGPGQGVSETAKNAADITDQLNQIMNVDRVIALFTEAMEGLKADEANKGYEKIWALK
;
A
#
# COMPACT_ATOMS: atom_id res chain seq x y z
N MET A 1 16.15 -17.36 -9.91
CA MET A 1 15.51 -16.12 -10.39
C MET A 1 15.38 -15.13 -9.24
N ASN A 2 15.96 -13.93 -9.33
CA ASN A 2 15.96 -12.99 -8.21
C ASN A 2 14.57 -12.32 -8.08
N ARG A 3 13.78 -12.71 -7.08
CA ARG A 3 12.37 -12.33 -6.87
C ARG A 3 12.14 -10.81 -6.83
N ILE A 4 13.15 -10.07 -6.41
CA ILE A 4 13.19 -8.60 -6.36
C ILE A 4 13.00 -7.99 -7.76
N LYS A 5 13.44 -8.69 -8.81
CA LYS A 5 13.40 -8.23 -10.21
C LYS A 5 12.02 -8.30 -10.84
N LEU A 6 11.23 -9.34 -10.51
CA LEU A 6 9.84 -9.47 -10.97
C LEU A 6 8.92 -8.47 -10.25
N PHE A 7 9.21 -8.22 -8.97
CA PHE A 7 8.53 -7.25 -8.11
C PHE A 7 8.66 -5.81 -8.65
N ALA A 8 9.84 -5.40 -9.11
CA ALA A 8 10.06 -4.05 -9.66
C ALA A 8 9.26 -3.75 -10.95
N ILE A 9 9.09 -4.74 -11.83
CA ILE A 9 8.29 -4.58 -13.05
C ILE A 9 6.80 -4.45 -12.70
N TYR A 10 6.33 -5.27 -11.76
CA TYR A 10 4.94 -5.28 -11.31
C TYR A 10 4.57 -4.00 -10.54
N LEU A 11 5.51 -3.43 -9.77
CA LEU A 11 5.39 -2.11 -9.15
C LEU A 11 5.23 -0.97 -10.17
N THR A 12 5.92 -1.06 -11.31
CA THR A 12 5.91 0.00 -12.32
C THR A 12 4.62 -0.01 -13.15
N LEU A 13 4.21 -1.19 -13.65
CA LEU A 13 2.87 -1.37 -14.24
C LEU A 13 1.78 -1.07 -13.20
N GLY A 14 2.11 -1.36 -11.93
CA GLY A 14 1.44 -0.97 -10.69
C GLY A 14 0.98 0.48 -10.66
N GLY A 15 1.92 1.41 -10.88
CA GLY A 15 1.72 2.84 -10.77
C GLY A 15 0.86 3.46 -11.89
N LEU A 16 0.91 2.94 -13.12
CA LEU A 16 0.05 3.43 -14.20
C LEU A 16 -1.37 2.87 -14.13
N LEU A 17 -1.52 1.61 -13.71
CA LEU A 17 -2.81 0.91 -13.68
C LEU A 17 -3.48 0.97 -12.29
N ALA A 18 -2.99 1.85 -11.41
CA ALA A 18 -3.44 2.05 -10.03
C ALA A 18 -3.66 0.74 -9.25
N PHE A 19 -2.73 -0.20 -9.36
CA PHE A 19 -2.77 -1.40 -8.52
C PHE A 19 -2.53 -1.05 -7.07
N ASN A 20 -3.27 -1.72 -6.19
CA ASN A 20 -2.99 -1.73 -4.77
C ASN A 20 -1.54 -2.19 -4.46
N ALA A 21 -0.85 -1.47 -3.56
CA ALA A 21 0.49 -1.79 -3.05
C ALA A 21 0.60 -3.19 -2.39
N GLU A 22 -0.49 -3.77 -1.89
CA GLU A 22 -0.50 -5.14 -1.35
C GLU A 22 -0.55 -6.21 -2.44
N ALA A 23 -1.19 -5.94 -3.59
CA ALA A 23 -1.19 -6.81 -4.76
C ALA A 23 0.20 -6.88 -5.43
N GLN A 24 1.04 -5.88 -5.18
CA GLN A 24 2.43 -5.87 -5.66
C GLN A 24 3.30 -6.89 -4.91
N LYS A 25 2.91 -7.36 -3.71
CA LYS A 25 3.64 -8.40 -2.94
C LYS A 25 3.28 -9.82 -3.42
N LEU A 26 4.03 -10.30 -4.42
CA LEU A 26 3.86 -11.64 -5.00
C LEU A 26 3.97 -12.79 -3.97
N PRO A 27 3.15 -13.85 -4.07
CA PRO A 27 3.09 -14.95 -3.10
C PRO A 27 4.10 -16.07 -3.44
N PHE A 28 5.38 -15.76 -3.59
CA PHE A 28 6.38 -16.83 -3.73
C PHE A 28 6.83 -17.27 -2.33
N GLY A 29 6.32 -18.42 -1.86
CA GLY A 29 6.71 -19.03 -0.58
C GLY A 29 8.23 -19.18 -0.44
N LYS A 30 8.72 -19.17 0.80
CA LYS A 30 10.10 -19.57 1.11
C LYS A 30 10.29 -21.01 0.62
N LYS A 31 11.25 -21.23 -0.28
CA LYS A 31 11.88 -22.55 -0.39
C LYS A 31 13.05 -22.49 0.58
N ASP A 32 13.16 -23.49 1.44
CA ASP A 32 14.32 -23.67 2.29
C ASP A 32 15.56 -23.79 1.40
N ASP A 33 16.57 -22.96 1.66
CA ASP A 33 17.86 -23.02 1.00
C ASP A 33 18.59 -24.28 1.50
N ALA A 34 18.35 -25.41 0.83
CA ALA A 34 19.26 -26.53 0.85
C ALA A 34 20.16 -26.43 -0.39
N ASN A 35 21.47 -26.33 -0.11
CA ASN A 35 22.59 -26.30 -1.06
C ASN A 35 22.36 -27.16 -2.30
N ASP A 36 22.42 -26.54 -3.48
CA ASP A 36 23.00 -27.14 -4.68
C ASP A 36 23.37 -26.02 -5.66
N ASP A 37 24.66 -25.67 -5.68
CA ASP A 37 25.31 -24.82 -6.68
C ASP A 37 25.63 -25.66 -7.93
N PRO A 38 25.15 -25.31 -9.14
CA PRO A 38 25.79 -25.77 -10.36
C PRO A 38 26.81 -24.72 -10.82
N LYS A 39 28.09 -25.11 -10.77
CA LYS A 39 29.18 -24.42 -11.46
C LYS A 39 28.97 -24.54 -12.98
N GLU A 40 28.90 -23.41 -13.68
CA GLU A 40 29.09 -23.36 -15.14
C GLU A 40 30.53 -22.93 -15.44
N GLU A 41 31.31 -23.85 -15.97
CA GLU A 41 32.60 -23.60 -16.63
C GLU A 41 32.33 -22.97 -18.01
N ALA A 42 32.99 -21.84 -18.28
CA ALA A 42 33.04 -21.24 -19.60
C ALA A 42 34.07 -21.97 -20.45
N THR A 43 33.62 -22.55 -21.57
CA THR A 43 34.51 -22.93 -22.68
C THR A 43 34.24 -22.02 -23.88
N GLU A 44 35.27 -21.26 -24.26
CA GLU A 44 35.36 -20.52 -25.52
C GLU A 44 35.50 -21.50 -26.69
N GLU A 45 34.67 -21.36 -27.72
CA GLU A 45 35.00 -21.79 -29.08
C GLU A 45 34.65 -20.67 -30.08
N GLU A 46 35.68 -20.21 -30.79
CA GLU A 46 35.57 -19.38 -31.98
C GLU A 46 35.22 -20.23 -33.22
N SER A 47 34.22 -19.81 -33.98
CA SER A 47 34.14 -19.80 -35.46
C SER A 47 32.74 -19.30 -35.83
N GLY A 48 32.41 -18.65 -36.93
CA GLY A 48 33.05 -18.26 -38.18
C GLY A 48 31.90 -17.60 -38.97
N GLY A 49 32.20 -16.57 -39.76
CA GLY A 49 31.23 -15.57 -40.22
C GLY A 49 29.99 -16.06 -40.95
N PHE A 50 28.82 -15.52 -40.58
CA PHE A 50 27.68 -15.22 -41.47
C PHE A 50 26.70 -14.30 -40.70
N GLY A 51 26.92 -12.98 -40.69
CA GLY A 51 26.15 -12.13 -39.76
C GLY A 51 26.16 -10.63 -40.00
N GLY A 52 26.42 -10.15 -41.22
CA GLY A 52 26.39 -8.73 -41.55
C GLY A 52 25.01 -8.07 -41.52
N LYS A 53 23.92 -8.84 -41.40
CA LYS A 53 22.53 -8.33 -41.38
C LYS A 53 21.74 -8.61 -40.10
N LEU A 54 22.34 -9.27 -39.09
CA LEU A 54 21.69 -9.50 -37.78
C LEU A 54 22.05 -8.46 -36.70
N LYS A 55 23.06 -7.60 -36.94
CA LYS A 55 23.53 -6.61 -35.96
C LYS A 55 22.70 -5.32 -35.86
N ALA A 56 21.64 -5.17 -36.66
CA ALA A 56 20.74 -4.00 -36.57
C ALA A 56 19.47 -4.24 -35.74
N LYS A 57 19.15 -5.49 -35.34
CA LYS A 57 17.96 -5.83 -34.52
C LYS A 57 18.27 -6.26 -33.08
N ALA A 58 19.53 -6.29 -32.67
CA ALA A 58 19.96 -6.83 -31.37
C ALA A 58 20.33 -5.77 -30.32
N LYS A 59 20.08 -4.46 -30.55
CA LYS A 59 20.50 -3.41 -29.61
C LYS A 59 19.50 -3.06 -28.49
N ASN A 60 18.22 -3.50 -28.57
CA ASN A 60 17.20 -3.14 -27.58
C ASN A 60 16.48 -4.34 -26.94
N PHE A 61 17.07 -5.54 -26.93
CA PHE A 61 16.43 -6.69 -26.25
C PHE A 61 16.70 -6.63 -24.73
N ASN A 62 15.90 -5.87 -24.00
CA ASN A 62 15.96 -5.86 -22.54
C ASN A 62 15.22 -7.10 -21.99
N VAL A 63 15.98 -8.15 -21.69
CA VAL A 63 15.50 -9.43 -21.14
C VAL A 63 14.52 -9.24 -19.99
N MET A 64 14.75 -8.22 -19.14
CA MET A 64 13.89 -7.92 -17.99
C MET A 64 12.48 -7.50 -18.41
N LYS A 65 12.35 -6.68 -19.46
CA LYS A 65 11.05 -6.21 -19.96
C LYS A 65 10.23 -7.35 -20.57
N SER A 66 10.89 -8.23 -21.32
CA SER A 66 10.26 -9.44 -21.90
C SER A 66 9.74 -10.42 -20.84
N LEU A 67 10.47 -10.60 -19.73
CA LEU A 67 10.06 -11.40 -18.58
C LEU A 67 8.87 -10.77 -17.83
N GLY A 68 8.81 -9.44 -17.78
CA GLY A 68 7.68 -8.68 -17.26
C GLY A 68 6.37 -8.98 -17.97
N LYS A 69 6.39 -8.90 -19.31
CA LYS A 69 5.23 -9.22 -20.15
C LYS A 69 4.80 -10.68 -19.99
N LEU A 70 5.76 -11.60 -19.85
CA LEU A 70 5.48 -13.02 -19.60
C LEU A 70 4.82 -13.26 -18.23
N ALA A 71 5.30 -12.59 -17.18
CA ALA A 71 4.72 -12.69 -15.83
C ALA A 71 3.33 -12.03 -15.75
N GLY A 72 3.13 -10.89 -16.42
CA GLY A 72 1.82 -10.25 -16.53
C GLY A 72 0.81 -11.17 -17.23
N ASN A 73 1.21 -11.84 -18.31
CA ASN A 73 0.35 -12.79 -19.01
C ASN A 73 -0.02 -14.00 -18.12
N LEU A 74 0.91 -14.49 -17.28
CA LEU A 74 0.65 -15.60 -16.36
C LEU A 74 -0.38 -15.23 -15.28
N LEU A 75 -0.40 -13.97 -14.85
CA LEU A 75 -1.35 -13.46 -13.85
C LEU A 75 -2.65 -12.94 -14.47
N THR A 76 -2.74 -12.92 -15.80
CA THR A 76 -3.93 -12.51 -16.53
C THR A 76 -4.80 -13.72 -16.83
N SER A 77 -6.01 -13.76 -16.27
CA SER A 77 -7.02 -14.77 -16.66
C SER A 77 -7.95 -14.24 -17.75
N THR A 78 -8.80 -15.10 -18.30
CA THR A 78 -9.95 -14.69 -19.12
C THR A 78 -11.22 -14.99 -18.34
N THR A 79 -12.20 -14.09 -18.38
CA THR A 79 -13.51 -14.28 -17.73
C THR A 79 -14.62 -13.67 -18.57
N ASP A 80 -15.78 -14.29 -18.52
CA ASP A 80 -17.05 -13.75 -19.00
C ASP A 80 -17.87 -13.10 -17.86
N ASP A 81 -17.37 -13.14 -16.61
CA ASP A 81 -18.01 -12.59 -15.41
C ASP A 81 -17.60 -11.15 -15.11
N LEU A 82 -18.48 -10.18 -15.34
CA LEU A 82 -18.17 -8.82 -14.91
C LEU A 82 -18.20 -8.67 -13.38
N SER A 83 -18.97 -9.48 -12.65
CA SER A 83 -19.08 -9.34 -11.20
C SER A 83 -17.76 -9.63 -10.47
N THR A 84 -16.86 -10.39 -11.10
CA THR A 84 -15.51 -10.71 -10.59
C THR A 84 -14.46 -9.63 -10.84
N LEU A 85 -14.84 -8.57 -11.56
CA LEU A 85 -13.91 -7.57 -12.08
C LEU A 85 -14.17 -6.17 -11.51
N SER A 86 -13.10 -5.40 -11.43
CA SER A 86 -13.13 -3.95 -11.33
C SER A 86 -12.69 -3.37 -12.67
N MET A 87 -13.41 -2.38 -13.15
CA MET A 87 -13.15 -1.74 -14.44
C MET A 87 -12.54 -0.35 -14.23
N GLN A 88 -11.45 -0.05 -14.93
CA GLN A 88 -10.86 1.30 -15.01
C GLN A 88 -10.92 1.79 -16.45
N VAL A 89 -11.67 2.85 -16.72
CA VAL A 89 -11.63 3.57 -17.99
C VAL A 89 -10.62 4.70 -17.89
N ILE A 90 -9.73 4.79 -18.88
CA ILE A 90 -8.61 5.74 -18.91
C ILE A 90 -8.74 6.58 -20.17
N TYR A 91 -8.71 7.91 -20.01
CA TYR A 91 -8.59 8.87 -21.09
C TYR A 91 -7.46 9.86 -20.77
N MET A 92 -6.38 9.86 -21.55
CA MET A 92 -5.21 10.70 -21.33
C MET A 92 -4.94 11.58 -22.54
N GLN A 93 -4.83 12.89 -22.31
CA GLN A 93 -4.59 13.89 -23.34
C GLN A 93 -3.11 14.28 -23.40
N ASN A 94 -2.61 14.55 -24.61
CA ASN A 94 -1.26 15.05 -24.90
C ASN A 94 -0.12 14.15 -24.38
N LEU A 95 0.00 12.95 -24.95
CA LEU A 95 1.02 11.98 -24.55
C LEU A 95 2.46 12.53 -24.69
N TYR A 96 3.31 12.17 -23.74
CA TYR A 96 4.72 12.60 -23.69
C TYR A 96 5.62 11.91 -24.74
N PRO A 97 6.88 12.35 -24.95
CA PRO A 97 7.75 11.82 -26.00
C PRO A 97 8.10 10.35 -25.79
N SER A 98 8.06 9.55 -26.85
CA SER A 98 8.41 8.12 -26.79
C SER A 98 9.90 7.88 -26.52
N GLU A 99 10.76 8.87 -26.78
CA GLU A 99 12.20 8.85 -26.46
C GLU A 99 12.51 8.86 -24.95
N THR A 100 11.50 9.10 -24.11
CA THR A 100 11.58 8.83 -22.67
C THR A 100 11.75 7.34 -22.37
N GLU A 101 11.40 6.46 -23.31
CA GLU A 101 11.54 4.99 -23.24
C GLU A 101 10.97 4.39 -21.95
N THR A 102 9.93 5.02 -21.42
CA THR A 102 9.22 4.54 -20.24
C THR A 102 8.57 3.19 -20.53
N ILE A 103 8.26 2.42 -19.50
CA ILE A 103 7.62 1.12 -19.69
C ILE A 103 6.31 1.23 -20.46
N GLU A 104 5.56 2.33 -20.30
CA GLU A 104 4.27 2.57 -20.91
C GLU A 104 4.37 2.74 -22.42
N THR A 105 5.34 3.53 -22.88
CA THR A 105 5.57 3.80 -24.31
C THR A 105 5.83 2.49 -25.07
N GLU A 106 6.52 1.55 -24.44
CA GLU A 106 6.82 0.22 -25.00
C GLU A 106 5.69 -0.79 -24.74
N TYR A 107 5.04 -0.74 -23.58
CA TYR A 107 4.01 -1.68 -23.15
C TYR A 107 2.79 -1.63 -24.06
N PHE A 108 2.32 -0.43 -24.38
CA PHE A 108 1.15 -0.23 -25.24
C PHE A 108 1.47 -0.47 -26.71
N GLY A 109 2.69 -0.17 -27.16
CA GLY A 109 3.10 -0.38 -28.55
C GLY A 109 2.44 0.57 -29.58
N PHE A 110 1.51 1.42 -29.15
CA PHE A 110 0.84 2.44 -29.94
C PHE A 110 1.12 3.86 -29.42
N TRP A 111 2.17 4.08 -28.62
CA TRP A 111 2.39 5.40 -28.01
C TRP A 111 2.82 6.45 -29.05
N GLU A 112 1.99 7.48 -29.26
CA GLU A 112 2.28 8.58 -30.21
C GLU A 112 2.30 9.92 -29.46
N PRO A 113 3.46 10.61 -29.40
CA PRO A 113 3.58 11.88 -28.69
C PRO A 113 2.63 12.96 -29.23
N GLY A 114 2.02 13.72 -28.33
CA GLY A 114 1.08 14.81 -28.65
C GLY A 114 -0.34 14.35 -28.99
N MET A 115 -0.55 13.05 -29.24
CA MET A 115 -1.88 12.48 -29.41
C MET A 115 -2.52 12.17 -28.05
N ASP A 116 -3.78 11.74 -28.07
CA ASP A 116 -4.52 11.32 -26.88
C ASP A 116 -4.69 9.78 -26.89
N MET A 117 -4.96 9.17 -25.74
CA MET A 117 -5.28 7.74 -25.65
C MET A 117 -6.56 7.49 -24.87
N ALA A 118 -7.38 6.55 -25.35
CA ALA A 118 -8.55 6.05 -24.64
C ALA A 118 -8.46 4.53 -24.50
N GLY A 119 -8.89 4.02 -23.34
CA GLY A 119 -8.86 2.58 -23.09
C GLY A 119 -9.58 2.16 -21.82
N VAL A 120 -9.62 0.85 -21.61
CA VAL A 120 -10.17 0.21 -20.43
C VAL A 120 -9.26 -0.91 -19.96
N LEU A 121 -9.09 -0.99 -18.64
CA LEU A 121 -8.39 -2.06 -17.95
C LEU A 121 -9.37 -2.83 -17.06
N PHE A 122 -9.25 -4.15 -17.06
CA PHE A 122 -9.98 -5.02 -16.12
C PHE A 122 -9.06 -5.65 -15.08
N LEU A 123 -9.38 -5.38 -13.83
CA LEU A 123 -8.67 -5.85 -12.64
C LEU A 123 -9.48 -6.91 -11.92
N LYS A 124 -8.80 -7.89 -11.30
CA LYS A 124 -9.47 -8.88 -10.46
C LYS A 124 -9.89 -8.25 -9.13
N LYS A 125 -11.17 -8.41 -8.75
CA LYS A 125 -11.65 -8.06 -7.40
C LYS A 125 -11.05 -8.95 -6.33
N GLU A 126 -10.98 -10.25 -6.61
CA GLU A 126 -10.40 -11.24 -5.72
C GLU A 126 -9.08 -11.76 -6.30
N GLY A 127 -8.04 -11.73 -5.46
CA GLY A 127 -6.70 -12.17 -5.83
C GLY A 127 -5.88 -11.11 -6.58
N VAL A 128 -4.77 -11.58 -7.14
CA VAL A 128 -3.76 -10.73 -7.79
C VAL A 128 -3.80 -10.92 -9.31
N GLY A 129 -3.93 -9.82 -10.05
CA GLY A 129 -3.81 -9.82 -11.51
C GLY A 129 -4.91 -9.04 -12.24
N MET A 130 -4.84 -9.15 -13.56
CA MET A 130 -5.78 -8.57 -14.51
C MET A 130 -6.63 -9.67 -15.15
N SER A 131 -7.66 -9.28 -15.90
CA SER A 131 -8.45 -10.22 -16.68
C SER A 131 -8.70 -9.72 -18.09
N LYS A 132 -8.72 -10.63 -19.06
CA LYS A 132 -9.32 -10.40 -20.37
C LYS A 132 -10.81 -10.69 -20.30
N ILE A 133 -11.58 -9.98 -21.12
CA ILE A 133 -13.00 -10.23 -21.31
C ILE A 133 -13.17 -11.30 -22.39
N ASP A 134 -13.93 -12.35 -22.06
CA ASP A 134 -14.53 -13.24 -23.05
C ASP A 134 -15.82 -12.62 -23.57
N GLY A 135 -15.69 -11.94 -24.71
CA GLY A 135 -16.73 -11.09 -25.29
C GLY A 135 -16.12 -9.97 -26.13
N THR A 136 -16.77 -8.81 -26.14
CA THR A 136 -16.38 -7.65 -26.94
C THR A 136 -16.19 -6.41 -26.08
N VAL A 137 -15.14 -5.64 -26.39
CA VAL A 137 -14.93 -4.29 -25.88
C VAL A 137 -14.99 -3.35 -27.07
N ASN A 138 -15.82 -2.31 -26.98
CA ASN A 138 -15.94 -1.27 -27.99
C ASN A 138 -15.62 0.10 -27.39
N ILE A 139 -14.86 0.91 -28.12
CA ILE A 139 -14.61 2.32 -27.81
C ILE A 139 -15.23 3.14 -28.95
N ASP A 140 -16.17 4.02 -28.60
CA ASP A 140 -16.93 4.84 -29.56
C ASP A 140 -17.60 4.02 -30.67
N GLY A 141 -18.11 2.84 -30.30
CA GLY A 141 -18.77 1.91 -31.21
C GLY A 141 -17.83 1.08 -32.09
N ASN A 142 -16.51 1.28 -32.00
CA ASN A 142 -15.52 0.51 -32.73
C ASN A 142 -15.00 -0.65 -31.89
N LEU A 143 -14.96 -1.85 -32.47
CA LEU A 143 -14.36 -3.03 -31.83
C LEU A 143 -12.90 -2.75 -31.51
N THR A 144 -12.54 -2.89 -30.24
CA THR A 144 -11.22 -2.55 -29.71
C THR A 144 -10.45 -3.81 -29.38
N GLU A 145 -9.21 -3.89 -29.88
CA GLU A 145 -8.35 -5.04 -29.65
C GLU A 145 -7.79 -5.10 -28.22
N HIS A 146 -7.56 -6.33 -27.76
CA HIS A 146 -6.80 -6.57 -26.54
C HIS A 146 -5.32 -6.31 -26.79
N VAL A 147 -4.74 -5.39 -26.02
CA VAL A 147 -3.33 -4.96 -26.20
C VAL A 147 -2.41 -5.84 -25.35
N ALA A 148 -2.61 -5.83 -24.02
CA ALA A 148 -1.81 -6.60 -23.07
C ALA A 148 -2.51 -6.66 -21.70
N ASN A 149 -2.32 -7.75 -20.96
CA ASN A 149 -2.79 -7.96 -19.57
C ASN A 149 -4.14 -7.29 -19.21
N GLY A 150 -5.23 -7.66 -19.88
CA GLY A 150 -6.57 -7.09 -19.59
C GLY A 150 -6.83 -5.65 -20.03
N PHE A 151 -5.86 -4.97 -20.68
CA PHE A 151 -6.05 -3.65 -21.26
C PHE A 151 -6.53 -3.74 -22.72
N TYR A 152 -7.53 -2.92 -23.05
CA TYR A 152 -8.07 -2.70 -24.39
C TYR A 152 -8.06 -1.20 -24.67
N GLY A 153 -7.49 -0.76 -25.78
CA GLY A 153 -7.42 0.67 -26.09
C GLY A 153 -6.41 1.02 -27.17
N GLY A 154 -6.28 2.32 -27.43
CA GLY A 154 -5.40 2.85 -28.47
C GLY A 154 -5.32 4.37 -28.46
N ILE A 155 -4.65 4.91 -29.47
CA ILE A 155 -4.63 6.35 -29.76
C ILE A 155 -6.03 6.78 -30.22
N VAL A 156 -6.45 7.94 -29.76
CA VAL A 156 -7.59 8.69 -30.30
C VAL A 156 -7.12 10.05 -30.80
N SER A 157 -7.93 10.70 -31.65
CA SER A 157 -7.58 12.01 -32.20
C SER A 157 -7.34 13.03 -31.08
N GLN A 158 -6.33 13.87 -31.23
CA GLN A 158 -6.02 14.89 -30.24
C GLN A 158 -7.22 15.82 -29.97
N ASN A 159 -7.45 16.16 -28.70
CA ASN A 159 -8.57 16.96 -28.24
C ASN A 159 -9.92 16.39 -28.68
N SER A 160 -10.02 15.06 -28.76
CA SER A 160 -11.30 14.40 -28.99
C SER A 160 -12.25 14.69 -27.83
N GLY A 161 -13.54 14.64 -28.14
CA GLY A 161 -14.58 14.76 -27.13
C GLY A 161 -14.55 13.60 -26.14
N ALA A 162 -15.68 13.38 -25.46
CA ALA A 162 -15.78 12.26 -24.55
C ALA A 162 -15.79 10.91 -25.27
N HIS A 163 -15.20 9.89 -24.65
CA HIS A 163 -15.12 8.54 -25.18
C HIS A 163 -16.00 7.59 -24.38
N THR A 164 -16.76 6.75 -25.08
CA THR A 164 -17.64 5.76 -24.46
C THR A 164 -17.06 4.36 -24.63
N VAL A 165 -16.84 3.68 -23.51
CA VAL A 165 -16.44 2.28 -23.44
C VAL A 165 -17.67 1.42 -23.21
N ASN A 166 -17.88 0.46 -24.11
CA ASN A 166 -18.94 -0.54 -24.04
C ASN A 166 -18.34 -1.93 -23.92
N VAL A 167 -18.79 -2.69 -22.92
CA VAL A 167 -18.35 -4.06 -22.65
C VAL A 167 -19.54 -4.99 -22.76
N SER A 168 -19.38 -6.11 -23.43
CA SER A 168 -20.37 -7.19 -23.47
C SER A 168 -19.68 -8.53 -23.37
N THR A 169 -20.14 -9.40 -22.48
CA THR A 169 -19.57 -10.74 -22.30
C THR A 169 -20.42 -11.80 -22.98
N VAL A 170 -19.85 -12.98 -23.23
CA VAL A 170 -20.57 -14.10 -23.87
C VAL A 170 -21.76 -14.62 -23.05
N ARG A 171 -21.74 -14.44 -21.72
CA ARG A 171 -22.88 -14.78 -20.84
C ARG A 171 -23.98 -13.71 -20.80
N GLY A 172 -23.76 -12.55 -21.44
CA GLY A 172 -24.73 -11.46 -21.53
C GLY A 172 -24.55 -10.32 -20.52
N ASP A 173 -23.46 -10.29 -19.75
CA ASP A 173 -23.18 -9.14 -18.88
C ASP A 173 -22.83 -7.92 -19.76
N GLN A 174 -23.30 -6.74 -19.35
CA GLN A 174 -23.04 -5.49 -20.05
C GLN A 174 -22.62 -4.38 -19.09
N ALA A 175 -21.70 -3.53 -19.56
CA ALA A 175 -21.31 -2.32 -18.86
C ALA A 175 -20.98 -1.21 -19.86
N GLU A 176 -21.37 0.01 -19.52
CA GLU A 176 -21.05 1.21 -20.27
C GLU A 176 -20.47 2.26 -19.32
N LEU A 177 -19.37 2.89 -19.72
CA LEU A 177 -18.82 4.06 -19.04
C LEU A 177 -18.32 5.09 -20.05
N LYS A 178 -18.39 6.34 -19.62
CA LYS A 178 -17.97 7.50 -20.42
C LYS A 178 -16.84 8.23 -19.70
N ALA A 179 -15.76 8.51 -20.43
CA ALA A 179 -14.67 9.37 -20.00
C ALA A 179 -14.74 10.70 -20.73
N ASP A 180 -15.01 11.78 -20.01
CA ASP A 180 -15.00 13.14 -20.55
C ASP A 180 -13.55 13.69 -20.56
N PRO A 181 -13.16 14.54 -21.54
CA PRO A 181 -11.90 15.27 -21.48
C PRO A 181 -11.88 16.18 -20.26
N ILE A 182 -10.67 16.56 -19.83
CA ILE A 182 -10.49 17.58 -18.79
C ILE A 182 -9.79 18.81 -19.39
N GLU A 183 -9.79 19.90 -18.63
CA GLU A 183 -9.07 21.10 -19.07
C GLU A 183 -7.56 20.80 -19.16
N PRO A 184 -6.89 21.27 -20.23
CA PRO A 184 -5.45 21.12 -20.36
C PRO A 184 -4.66 21.75 -19.22
N ILE A 185 -3.45 21.24 -19.01
CA ILE A 185 -2.41 21.83 -18.17
C ILE A 185 -1.21 22.10 -19.05
N GLU A 186 -0.61 23.28 -18.95
CA GLU A 186 0.57 23.64 -19.75
C GLU A 186 1.68 24.19 -18.86
N ILE A 187 2.92 23.78 -19.10
CA ILE A 187 4.10 24.37 -18.48
C ILE A 187 4.42 25.68 -19.19
N ILE A 188 4.45 26.78 -18.44
CA ILE A 188 4.91 28.09 -18.93
C ILE A 188 6.42 28.19 -18.74
N SER A 189 6.88 27.92 -17.52
CA SER A 189 8.30 28.01 -17.17
C SER A 189 8.71 27.01 -16.10
N VAL A 190 9.99 26.64 -16.13
CA VAL A 190 10.65 25.81 -15.13
C VAL A 190 11.85 26.60 -14.61
N ASN A 191 11.89 26.88 -13.30
CA ASN A 191 12.89 27.76 -12.66
C ASN A 191 13.04 29.11 -13.37
N GLY A 192 11.91 29.68 -13.85
CA GLY A 192 11.86 30.96 -14.55
C GLY A 192 12.34 30.93 -16.02
N LYS A 193 12.79 29.78 -16.54
CA LYS A 193 13.09 29.62 -17.97
C LYS A 193 11.85 29.15 -18.74
N PRO A 194 11.53 29.74 -19.91
CA PRO A 194 10.41 29.32 -20.73
C PRO A 194 10.45 27.83 -21.11
N LYS A 195 9.29 27.20 -21.22
CA LYS A 195 9.16 25.81 -21.68
C LYS A 195 9.91 25.57 -23.00
N GLY A 196 10.62 24.46 -23.08
CA GLY A 196 11.40 24.05 -24.26
C GLY A 196 12.85 24.52 -24.23
N GLU A 197 13.21 25.50 -23.41
CA GLU A 197 14.61 25.80 -23.10
C GLU A 197 15.14 24.80 -22.06
N VAL A 198 16.34 24.25 -22.28
CA VAL A 198 16.96 23.37 -21.30
C VAL A 198 17.33 24.18 -20.05
N VAL A 199 16.77 23.74 -18.92
CA VAL A 199 17.00 24.33 -17.61
C VAL A 199 17.61 23.32 -16.66
N ASP A 200 18.52 23.79 -15.81
CA ASP A 200 19.06 22.99 -14.72
C ASP A 200 18.04 22.90 -13.59
N VAL A 201 17.72 21.67 -13.18
CA VAL A 201 16.90 21.38 -12.00
C VAL A 201 17.81 20.70 -10.99
N ASN A 202 18.14 21.40 -9.91
CA ASN A 202 18.98 20.89 -8.83
C ASN A 202 18.10 20.24 -7.75
N MET A 203 18.31 18.96 -7.47
CA MET A 203 17.54 18.23 -6.46
C MET A 203 17.81 18.69 -5.01
N ASP A 204 18.84 19.50 -4.79
CA ASP A 204 19.14 20.11 -3.49
C ASP A 204 18.53 21.53 -3.32
N GLU A 205 17.76 21.99 -4.31
CA GLU A 205 17.09 23.29 -4.35
C GLU A 205 15.59 23.14 -4.61
N ASP A 206 14.82 24.18 -4.31
CA ASP A 206 13.39 24.20 -4.57
C ASP A 206 13.14 24.36 -6.08
N LEU A 207 12.15 23.62 -6.59
CA LEU A 207 11.73 23.68 -7.99
C LEU A 207 10.56 24.65 -8.13
N VAL A 208 10.71 25.67 -8.98
CA VAL A 208 9.63 26.62 -9.27
C VAL A 208 9.00 26.28 -10.61
N LEU A 209 7.69 26.03 -10.63
CA LEU A 209 6.92 25.83 -11.86
C LEU A 209 5.87 26.92 -12.01
N GLU A 210 5.75 27.43 -13.23
CA GLU A 210 4.65 28.29 -13.64
C GLU A 210 3.84 27.54 -14.71
N LEU A 211 2.53 27.49 -14.51
CA LEU A 211 1.60 26.64 -15.23
C LEU A 211 0.42 27.48 -15.74
N ASN A 212 -0.06 27.17 -16.94
CA ASN A 212 -1.32 27.67 -17.46
C ASN A 212 -2.38 26.57 -17.35
N HIS A 213 -3.34 26.78 -16.45
CA HIS A 213 -4.50 25.90 -16.25
C HIS A 213 -5.53 26.60 -15.35
N PRO A 214 -6.79 26.11 -15.30
CA PRO A 214 -7.80 26.67 -14.42
C PRO A 214 -7.40 26.61 -12.93
N GLU A 215 -7.31 27.78 -12.28
CA GLU A 215 -7.14 27.89 -10.83
C GLU A 215 -8.42 27.48 -10.11
N GLY A 216 -8.27 26.76 -8.99
CA GLY A 216 -9.40 26.34 -8.17
C GLY A 216 -10.24 25.23 -8.81
N GLY A 217 -10.27 24.06 -8.18
CA GLY A 217 -11.04 22.91 -8.62
C GLY A 217 -10.76 21.69 -7.75
N THR A 218 -11.46 20.59 -8.01
CA THR A 218 -11.21 19.28 -7.38
C THR A 218 -10.16 18.45 -8.14
N ALA A 219 -9.54 19.02 -9.18
CA ALA A 219 -8.55 18.34 -10.00
C ALA A 219 -7.16 18.68 -9.46
N ASP A 220 -6.55 17.72 -8.77
CA ASP A 220 -5.15 17.77 -8.42
C ASP A 220 -4.30 17.48 -9.66
N PHE A 221 -3.09 18.04 -9.70
CA PHE A 221 -2.07 17.60 -10.62
C PHE A 221 -0.89 17.00 -9.85
N TYR A 222 -0.12 16.16 -10.53
CA TYR A 222 1.14 15.68 -9.99
C TYR A 222 2.29 16.13 -10.88
N VAL A 223 3.47 16.22 -10.27
CA VAL A 223 4.72 16.43 -10.99
C VAL A 223 5.57 15.17 -10.85
N ALA A 224 6.20 14.77 -11.95
CA ALA A 224 7.05 13.61 -12.00
C ALA A 224 8.32 13.87 -12.80
N VAL A 225 9.39 13.17 -12.45
CA VAL A 225 10.68 13.24 -13.12
C VAL A 225 11.08 11.84 -13.57
N LEU A 226 11.70 11.74 -14.74
CA LEU A 226 12.09 10.45 -15.28
C LEU A 226 13.14 9.78 -14.40
N GLY A 227 12.85 8.57 -13.98
CA GLY A 227 13.74 7.73 -13.20
C GLY A 227 13.88 6.34 -13.79
N LYS A 228 14.79 5.57 -13.21
CA LYS A 228 14.98 4.17 -13.56
C LYS A 228 15.24 3.29 -12.36
N VAL A 229 14.80 2.04 -12.46
CA VAL A 229 15.19 0.97 -11.56
C VAL A 229 15.49 -0.28 -12.39
N MET A 230 16.65 -0.89 -12.19
CA MET A 230 17.01 -2.16 -12.85
C MET A 230 16.79 -2.18 -14.38
N GLY A 231 17.04 -1.05 -15.07
CA GLY A 231 16.89 -0.92 -16.53
C GLY A 231 15.45 -0.66 -17.02
N ILE A 232 14.50 -0.46 -16.12
CA ILE A 232 13.13 -0.02 -16.42
C ILE A 232 13.07 1.48 -16.17
N ARG A 233 12.59 2.25 -17.14
CA ARG A 233 12.38 3.70 -17.03
C ARG A 233 10.91 3.98 -16.80
N GLY A 234 10.62 5.05 -16.07
CA GLY A 234 9.28 5.50 -15.77
C GLY A 234 9.31 6.85 -15.06
N PHE A 235 8.24 7.61 -15.19
CA PHE A 235 8.09 8.86 -14.44
C PHE A 235 7.84 8.52 -12.97
N ASN A 236 8.67 9.06 -12.09
CA ASN A 236 8.54 8.89 -10.64
C ASN A 236 8.00 10.18 -10.06
N GLU A 237 6.80 10.12 -9.49
CA GLU A 237 6.11 11.28 -8.97
C GLU A 237 6.81 11.82 -7.71
N ILE A 238 6.95 13.14 -7.64
CA ILE A 238 7.56 13.87 -6.50
C ILE A 238 6.49 14.53 -5.61
N GLY A 239 5.23 14.57 -6.06
CA GLY A 239 4.12 15.05 -5.24
C GLY A 239 2.84 15.24 -6.04
N PHE A 240 1.73 15.34 -5.30
CA PHE A 240 0.44 15.82 -5.78
C PHE A 240 0.21 17.21 -5.21
N PHE A 241 -0.40 18.10 -5.99
CA PHE A 241 -0.48 19.51 -5.68
C PHE A 241 -1.84 20.09 -6.05
N LYS A 242 -2.27 21.09 -5.27
CA LYS A 242 -3.44 21.90 -5.56
C LYS A 242 -3.27 22.66 -6.86
N SER A 243 -4.40 22.89 -7.54
CA SER A 243 -4.45 23.62 -8.80
C SER A 243 -4.09 25.12 -8.63
N THR A 244 -2.79 25.45 -8.73
CA THR A 244 -2.25 26.83 -8.72
C THR A 244 -1.41 27.11 -9.96
N THR A 245 -1.39 28.35 -10.44
CA THR A 245 -0.59 28.76 -11.61
C THR A 245 0.91 28.90 -11.32
N LYS A 246 1.28 29.04 -10.04
CA LYS A 246 2.67 29.01 -9.59
C LYS A 246 2.82 28.10 -8.40
N ILE A 247 3.82 27.22 -8.44
CA ILE A 247 4.14 26.31 -7.35
C ILE A 247 5.63 26.30 -7.08
N ILE A 248 5.98 26.25 -5.79
CA ILE A 248 7.34 26.10 -5.29
C ILE A 248 7.39 24.73 -4.63
N ILE A 249 7.96 23.75 -5.31
CA ILE A 249 8.10 22.38 -4.81
C ILE A 249 9.39 22.33 -3.99
N PRO A 250 9.31 22.00 -2.68
CA PRO A 250 10.49 21.98 -1.82
C PRO A 250 11.45 20.87 -2.25
N LYS A 251 12.75 21.10 -2.09
CA LYS A 251 13.77 20.09 -2.38
C LYS A 251 13.54 18.73 -1.71
N GLU A 252 12.89 18.71 -0.55
CA GLU A 252 12.53 17.48 0.16
C GLU A 252 11.65 16.53 -0.69
N ALA A 253 10.84 17.06 -1.62
CA ALA A 253 10.00 16.27 -2.51
C ALA A 253 10.79 15.28 -3.38
N PHE A 254 12.02 15.60 -3.78
CA PHE A 254 12.89 14.70 -4.54
C PHE A 254 13.31 13.45 -3.75
N ARG A 255 13.13 13.44 -2.43
CA ARG A 255 13.39 12.28 -1.55
C ARG A 255 12.11 11.49 -1.27
N HIS A 256 10.95 12.14 -1.29
CA HIS A 256 9.66 11.53 -0.99
C HIS A 256 8.89 11.24 -2.27
N THR A 257 9.35 10.22 -2.99
CA THR A 257 8.78 9.85 -4.29
C THR A 257 7.81 8.67 -4.19
N ALA A 258 6.96 8.53 -5.21
CA ALA A 258 6.03 7.40 -5.34
C ALA A 258 6.76 6.06 -5.30
N THR A 259 7.88 5.95 -6.02
CA THR A 259 8.67 4.73 -6.10
C THR A 259 10.09 4.98 -5.60
N THR A 260 10.32 4.75 -4.30
CA THR A 260 11.62 4.98 -3.63
C THR A 260 12.80 4.14 -4.16
N ALA A 261 12.51 3.10 -4.94
CA ALA A 261 13.51 2.28 -5.62
C ALA A 261 14.00 2.90 -6.94
N TYR A 262 13.25 3.84 -7.53
CA TYR A 262 13.65 4.54 -8.74
C TYR A 262 14.73 5.56 -8.40
N LYS A 263 15.86 5.49 -9.12
CA LYS A 263 16.84 6.57 -9.13
C LYS A 263 16.52 7.50 -10.29
N PHE A 264 16.40 8.80 -10.04
CA PHE A 264 16.30 9.77 -11.13
C PHE A 264 17.52 9.70 -12.06
N GLU A 265 17.27 9.89 -13.35
CA GLU A 265 18.36 9.92 -14.34
C GLU A 265 19.03 11.30 -14.36
N GLN A 266 20.28 11.39 -13.94
CA GLN A 266 21.04 12.65 -14.00
C GLN A 266 21.34 13.04 -15.45
N GLY A 267 21.52 14.34 -15.68
CA GLY A 267 21.76 14.91 -17.00
C GLY A 267 20.44 15.17 -17.74
N SER A 268 20.43 14.91 -19.05
CA SER A 268 19.23 15.08 -19.88
C SER A 268 18.08 14.22 -19.37
N ASN A 269 16.97 14.87 -19.01
CA ASN A 269 15.80 14.27 -18.39
C ASN A 269 14.52 15.02 -18.83
N TYR A 270 13.36 14.56 -18.40
CA TYR A 270 12.06 15.16 -18.63
C TYR A 270 11.33 15.38 -17.30
N LEU A 271 10.74 16.57 -17.18
CA LEU A 271 9.72 16.87 -16.18
C LEU A 271 8.34 16.66 -16.82
N LEU A 272 7.45 15.96 -16.12
CA LEU A 272 6.06 15.77 -16.48
C LEU A 272 5.17 16.47 -15.45
N VAL A 273 4.18 17.21 -15.92
CA VAL A 273 3.03 17.63 -15.12
C VAL A 273 1.79 16.94 -15.66
N GLN A 274 0.94 16.42 -14.78
CA GLN A 274 -0.30 15.78 -15.21
C GLN A 274 -1.43 16.14 -14.28
N ARG A 275 -2.46 16.80 -14.84
CA ARG A 275 -3.74 17.03 -14.19
C ARG A 275 -4.59 15.77 -14.33
N THR A 276 -5.30 15.41 -13.27
CA THR A 276 -6.16 14.22 -13.29
C THR A 276 -7.50 14.48 -12.63
N LYS A 277 -8.53 13.80 -13.12
CA LYS A 277 -9.84 13.75 -12.51
C LYS A 277 -10.27 12.30 -12.41
N GLU A 278 -10.53 11.87 -11.19
CA GLU A 278 -11.07 10.56 -10.89
C GLU A 278 -12.58 10.66 -10.66
N LYS A 279 -13.30 9.66 -11.15
CA LYS A 279 -14.69 9.41 -10.78
C LYS A 279 -14.90 7.94 -10.52
N VAL A 280 -15.32 7.61 -9.30
CA VAL A 280 -15.77 6.25 -8.96
C VAL A 280 -17.27 6.16 -9.16
N VAL A 281 -17.73 5.10 -9.80
CA VAL A 281 -19.15 4.83 -10.08
C VAL A 281 -19.45 3.38 -9.74
N ASN A 282 -20.68 3.12 -9.27
CA ASN A 282 -21.13 1.75 -9.00
C ASN A 282 -22.04 1.29 -10.13
N LEU A 283 -21.69 0.19 -10.79
CA LEU A 283 -22.43 -0.41 -11.90
C LEU A 283 -23.04 -1.75 -11.45
N PRO A 284 -24.30 -2.06 -11.79
CA PRO A 284 -24.96 -3.29 -11.33
C PRO A 284 -24.18 -4.59 -11.63
N ALA A 285 -23.58 -4.71 -12.81
CA ALA A 285 -22.85 -5.90 -13.24
C ALA A 285 -21.39 -5.97 -12.72
N LEU A 286 -20.76 -4.82 -12.43
CA LEU A 286 -19.33 -4.72 -12.09
C LEU A 286 -19.08 -4.33 -10.63
N GLY A 287 -20.06 -3.83 -9.89
CA GLY A 287 -19.79 -3.08 -8.67
C GLY A 287 -19.03 -1.78 -8.98
N ALA A 288 -18.01 -1.45 -8.18
CA ALA A 288 -17.25 -0.22 -8.37
C ALA A 288 -16.41 -0.26 -9.66
N ALA A 289 -16.45 0.84 -10.40
CA ALA A 289 -15.62 1.12 -11.55
C ALA A 289 -15.06 2.54 -11.43
N GLN A 290 -13.88 2.76 -12.00
CA GLN A 290 -13.16 4.03 -11.97
C GLN A 290 -13.09 4.60 -13.38
N VAL A 291 -13.31 5.91 -13.51
CA VAL A 291 -13.02 6.67 -14.72
C VAL A 291 -11.92 7.66 -14.36
N ILE A 292 -10.83 7.61 -15.12
CA ILE A 292 -9.67 8.47 -14.95
C ILE A 292 -9.50 9.26 -16.24
N SER A 293 -9.72 10.56 -16.15
CA SER A 293 -9.40 11.49 -17.22
C SER A 293 -8.16 12.30 -16.83
N GLY A 294 -7.23 12.50 -17.75
CA GLY A 294 -5.99 13.21 -17.48
C GLY A 294 -5.52 14.04 -18.66
N ALA A 295 -4.82 15.12 -18.36
CA ALA A 295 -4.15 15.97 -19.33
C ALA A 295 -2.69 16.12 -18.88
N MET A 296 -1.77 15.83 -19.79
CA MET A 296 -0.34 15.85 -19.52
C MET A 296 0.32 17.03 -20.21
N ASP A 297 1.40 17.52 -19.64
CA ASP A 297 2.38 18.33 -20.33
C ASP A 297 3.79 18.08 -19.79
N TRP A 298 4.80 18.34 -20.61
CA TRP A 298 6.17 17.94 -20.31
C TRP A 298 7.19 18.95 -20.83
N SER A 299 8.36 18.99 -20.20
CA SER A 299 9.48 19.83 -20.61
C SER A 299 10.80 19.07 -20.47
N PRO A 300 11.73 19.20 -21.43
CA PRO A 300 13.10 18.73 -21.23
C PRO A 300 13.77 19.55 -20.12
N ILE A 301 14.57 18.88 -19.30
CA ILE A 301 15.36 19.48 -18.23
C ILE A 301 16.76 18.84 -18.21
N ASN A 302 17.70 19.50 -17.52
CA ASN A 302 18.96 18.91 -17.12
C ASN A 302 18.95 18.71 -15.61
N LEU A 303 18.85 17.46 -15.15
CA LEU A 303 18.74 17.14 -13.73
C LEU A 303 20.13 17.03 -13.09
N VAL A 304 20.38 17.81 -12.05
CA VAL A 304 21.64 17.86 -11.30
C VAL A 304 21.42 17.58 -9.80
N GLY A 305 22.51 17.27 -9.10
CA GLY A 305 22.48 16.78 -7.72
C GLY A 305 22.42 15.24 -7.66
N ASP A 306 22.52 14.66 -6.46
CA ASP A 306 22.43 13.21 -6.27
C ASP A 306 21.20 12.83 -5.44
N GLN A 307 20.44 11.87 -5.96
CA GLN A 307 19.33 11.27 -5.23
C GLN A 307 19.81 9.98 -4.59
N LYS A 308 19.77 9.92 -3.27
CA LYS A 308 19.89 8.64 -2.58
C LYS A 308 18.62 7.82 -2.79
N THR A 309 18.74 6.50 -2.93
CA THR A 309 17.60 5.59 -3.12
C THR A 309 17.55 4.51 -2.05
N PHE A 310 16.37 3.92 -1.84
CA PHE A 310 16.17 2.83 -0.89
C PHE A 310 17.17 1.67 -1.09
N LEU A 311 17.49 1.34 -2.34
CA LEU A 311 18.42 0.25 -2.68
C LEU A 311 19.86 0.51 -2.21
N GLY A 312 20.22 1.75 -1.90
CA GLY A 312 21.55 2.12 -1.41
C GLY A 312 21.65 2.33 0.11
N ILE A 313 20.55 2.66 0.80
CA ILE A 313 20.61 3.19 2.19
C ILE A 313 19.52 2.64 3.14
N GLY A 314 18.58 1.83 2.65
CA GLY A 314 17.44 1.36 3.46
C GLY A 314 16.29 2.38 3.56
N THR A 315 15.20 2.01 4.23
CA THR A 315 13.95 2.82 4.29
C THR A 315 14.00 3.95 5.31
N ASP A 316 14.88 3.85 6.30
CA ASP A 316 14.86 4.71 7.49
C ASP A 316 15.23 6.19 7.18
N GLU A 317 15.89 6.45 6.05
CA GLU A 317 16.18 7.83 5.59
C GLU A 317 14.94 8.53 4.99
N PHE A 318 13.95 7.76 4.50
CA PHE A 318 12.76 8.29 3.82
C PHE A 318 11.51 8.23 4.71
N ASN A 319 11.31 7.08 5.36
CA ASN A 319 10.17 6.81 6.22
C ASN A 319 10.41 7.42 7.60
N ALA A 320 9.41 8.06 8.22
CA ALA A 320 9.53 8.42 9.62
C ALA A 320 9.40 7.18 10.51
N GLY A 321 10.16 7.10 11.60
CA GLY A 321 10.18 5.92 12.43
C GLY A 321 10.63 6.17 13.86
N TYR A 322 10.08 5.37 14.78
CA TYR A 322 10.50 5.32 16.16
C TYR A 322 10.73 3.86 16.56
N LYS A 323 11.96 3.55 16.97
CA LYS A 323 12.36 2.22 17.43
C LYS A 323 13.00 2.34 18.81
N ALA A 324 12.48 1.61 19.78
CA ALA A 324 13.04 1.58 21.13
C ALA A 324 13.08 0.15 21.68
N LYS A 325 14.15 -0.16 22.41
CA LYS A 325 14.21 -1.31 23.31
C LYS A 325 14.38 -0.78 24.72
N THR A 326 13.42 -1.07 25.58
CA THR A 326 13.37 -0.51 26.92
C THR A 326 14.07 -1.44 27.91
N LYS A 327 14.47 -0.89 29.07
CA LYS A 327 15.14 -1.70 30.11
C LYS A 327 14.21 -2.75 30.72
N ASP A 328 12.92 -2.48 30.74
CA ASP A 328 11.85 -3.37 31.19
C ASP A 328 11.44 -4.41 30.12
N GLY A 329 12.20 -4.54 29.03
CA GLY A 329 12.05 -5.64 28.07
C GLY A 329 11.02 -5.42 26.97
N PHE A 330 10.47 -4.20 26.84
CA PHE A 330 9.59 -3.86 25.72
C PHE A 330 10.40 -3.50 24.48
N GLU A 331 9.84 -3.85 23.33
CA GLU A 331 10.26 -3.41 22.01
C GLU A 331 9.14 -2.60 21.36
N VAL A 332 9.49 -1.39 20.91
CA VAL A 332 8.61 -0.50 20.16
C VAL A 332 9.17 -0.37 18.76
N ASN A 333 8.32 -0.56 17.76
CA ASN A 333 8.62 -0.27 16.37
C ASN A 333 7.40 0.41 15.72
N ALA A 334 7.45 1.72 15.65
CA ALA A 334 6.45 2.53 14.97
C ALA A 334 7.04 3.11 13.68
N ASN A 335 6.24 3.15 12.62
CA ASN A 335 6.65 3.58 11.32
C ASN A 335 5.55 4.40 10.64
N LYS A 336 6.02 5.30 9.78
CA LYS A 336 5.23 6.05 8.82
C LYS A 336 5.95 5.97 7.47
N PRO A 337 5.26 5.66 6.37
CA PRO A 337 5.89 5.67 5.06
C PRO A 337 6.32 7.10 4.68
N ASN A 338 7.14 7.23 3.65
CA ASN A 338 7.60 8.51 3.11
C ASN A 338 6.43 9.51 2.89
N ALA A 339 6.71 10.80 2.75
CA ALA A 339 5.68 11.84 2.65
C ALA A 339 4.75 11.67 1.44
N PHE A 340 5.16 10.95 0.38
CA PHE A 340 4.26 10.64 -0.73
C PHE A 340 3.12 9.69 -0.33
N TRP A 341 3.41 8.74 0.57
CA TRP A 341 2.47 7.71 1.02
C TRP A 341 1.89 7.98 2.43
N GLY A 342 2.47 8.94 3.17
CA GLY A 342 2.14 9.23 4.55
C GLY A 342 2.01 10.73 4.82
N PRO A 343 0.79 11.28 4.94
CA PRO A 343 0.56 12.65 5.38
C PRO A 343 1.02 12.90 6.81
N PRO A 344 1.52 14.11 7.16
CA PRO A 344 1.89 14.49 8.53
C PRO A 344 0.85 14.09 9.58
N LEU A 345 1.29 13.82 10.82
CA LEU A 345 0.38 13.51 11.93
C LEU A 345 -0.48 14.71 12.36
N SER A 346 -0.14 15.91 11.90
CA SER A 346 -0.89 17.16 12.11
C SER A 346 -2.07 17.36 11.16
N GLU A 347 -2.08 16.67 10.01
CA GLU A 347 -3.09 16.80 8.96
C GLU A 347 -4.51 16.40 9.39
N PRO A 348 -4.76 15.21 9.96
CA PRO A 348 -6.12 14.77 10.21
C PRO A 348 -6.78 15.67 11.27
N LYS A 349 -8.06 15.99 11.08
CA LYS A 349 -8.88 16.74 12.04
C LYS A 349 -9.98 15.89 12.64
N LYS A 350 -10.42 14.85 11.94
CA LYS A 350 -11.47 13.93 12.38
C LYS A 350 -11.07 12.49 12.08
N LEU A 351 -11.03 11.63 13.08
CA LEU A 351 -10.72 10.20 12.93
C LEU A 351 -11.91 9.34 13.35
N ALA A 352 -11.99 8.11 12.85
CA ALA A 352 -12.94 7.10 13.30
C ALA A 352 -12.23 5.84 13.78
N MET A 353 -12.70 5.25 14.89
CA MET A 353 -12.28 3.90 15.25
C MET A 353 -13.09 2.88 14.45
N ALA A 354 -12.42 1.98 13.72
CA ALA A 354 -13.07 0.84 13.06
C ALA A 354 -12.94 -0.45 13.86
N SER A 355 -11.81 -0.65 14.53
CA SER A 355 -11.49 -1.92 15.21
C SER A 355 -10.66 -1.71 16.45
N PHE A 356 -11.10 -2.33 17.55
CA PHE A 356 -10.32 -2.46 18.78
C PHE A 356 -10.58 -3.83 19.38
N VAL A 357 -9.62 -4.75 19.22
CA VAL A 357 -9.79 -6.16 19.62
C VAL A 357 -8.65 -6.59 20.53
N VAL A 358 -9.01 -7.19 21.67
CA VAL A 358 -8.05 -7.79 22.61
C VAL A 358 -8.18 -9.31 22.55
N ARG A 359 -7.04 -10.01 22.47
CA ARG A 359 -6.96 -11.46 22.42
C ARG A 359 -6.00 -11.96 23.48
N ALA A 360 -6.39 -13.00 24.21
CA ALA A 360 -5.49 -13.77 25.07
C ALA A 360 -5.46 -15.21 24.58
N THR A 361 -4.27 -15.74 24.31
CA THR A 361 -4.04 -17.02 23.64
C THR A 361 -3.11 -17.89 24.47
N GLN A 362 -3.06 -19.17 24.13
CA GLN A 362 -2.26 -20.17 24.84
C GLN A 362 -2.64 -20.25 26.33
N LEU A 363 -3.90 -20.02 26.68
CA LEU A 363 -4.37 -20.03 28.07
C LEU A 363 -4.34 -21.43 28.69
N LYS A 364 -4.27 -22.47 27.86
CA LYS A 364 -4.01 -23.86 28.26
C LYS A 364 -2.88 -24.42 27.41
N GLN A 365 -1.84 -24.89 28.07
CA GLN A 365 -0.63 -25.40 27.42
C GLN A 365 -0.23 -26.74 28.02
N GLN A 366 0.40 -27.59 27.21
CA GLN A 366 0.96 -28.87 27.65
C GLN A 366 2.43 -28.98 27.22
N GLN A 367 3.29 -29.41 28.14
CA GLN A 367 4.66 -29.79 27.84
C GLN A 367 4.87 -31.27 28.18
N VAL A 368 5.43 -32.00 27.22
CA VAL A 368 5.70 -33.43 27.35
C VAL A 368 7.20 -33.64 27.43
N ASN A 369 7.68 -34.08 28.59
CA ASN A 369 9.07 -34.43 28.82
C ASN A 369 9.22 -35.95 28.88
N THR A 370 10.12 -36.50 28.08
CA THR A 370 10.38 -37.95 28.04
C THR A 370 11.77 -38.21 28.60
N SER A 371 11.85 -39.01 29.66
CA SER A 371 13.12 -39.51 30.18
C SER A 371 13.20 -41.02 29.97
N THR A 372 14.36 -41.51 29.56
CA THR A 372 14.58 -42.94 29.32
C THR A 372 15.68 -43.44 30.21
N SER A 373 15.45 -44.53 30.94
CA SER A 373 16.46 -45.21 31.72
C SER A 373 16.55 -46.67 31.30
N THR A 374 17.77 -47.20 31.23
CA THR A 374 18.01 -48.60 30.88
C THR A 374 18.66 -49.30 32.06
N SER A 375 18.07 -50.40 32.51
CA SER A 375 18.63 -51.26 33.55
C SER A 375 18.60 -52.71 33.04
N GLY A 376 19.78 -53.30 32.82
CA GLY A 376 19.91 -54.58 32.12
C GLY A 376 19.45 -54.49 30.66
N ASN A 377 18.61 -55.45 30.22
CA ASN A 377 18.01 -55.46 28.87
C ASN A 377 16.64 -54.77 28.79
N VAL A 378 16.22 -54.08 29.86
CA VAL A 378 14.91 -53.41 29.91
C VAL A 378 15.14 -51.91 29.83
N THR A 379 14.56 -51.30 28.80
CA THR A 379 14.48 -49.85 28.63
C THR A 379 13.12 -49.37 29.12
N THR A 380 13.12 -48.48 30.12
CA THR A 380 11.92 -47.83 30.64
C THR A 380 11.89 -46.39 30.17
N THR A 381 10.83 -46.03 29.47
CA THR A 381 10.57 -44.65 29.03
C THR A 381 9.45 -44.07 29.90
N THR A 382 9.76 -42.99 30.63
CA THR A 382 8.81 -42.22 31.42
C THR A 382 8.45 -40.94 30.68
N THR A 383 7.18 -40.80 30.34
CA THR A 383 6.63 -39.59 29.72
C THR A 383 5.85 -38.80 30.77
N THR A 384 6.33 -37.60 31.11
CA THR A 384 5.66 -36.66 32.02
C THR A 384 4.98 -35.58 31.19
N THR A 385 3.66 -35.46 31.32
CA THR A 385 2.89 -34.37 30.71
C THR A 385 2.54 -33.35 31.79
N THR A 386 3.10 -32.15 31.70
CA THR A 386 2.72 -31.02 32.56
C THR A 386 1.69 -30.19 31.81
N THR A 387 0.56 -29.88 32.43
CA THR A 387 -0.44 -28.95 31.89
C THR A 387 -0.43 -27.68 32.72
N LYS A 388 -0.39 -26.51 32.05
CA LYS A 388 -0.55 -25.20 32.68
C LYS A 388 -1.79 -24.53 32.12
N THR A 389 -2.63 -24.01 32.99
CA THR A 389 -3.86 -23.31 32.62
C THR A 389 -3.89 -21.95 33.31
N PHE A 390 -4.22 -20.91 32.55
CA PHE A 390 -4.52 -19.59 33.08
C PHE A 390 -5.74 -19.68 34.00
N PRO A 391 -5.79 -18.92 35.10
CA PRO A 391 -6.97 -18.89 35.96
C PRO A 391 -8.24 -18.58 35.17
N GLU A 392 -9.34 -19.25 35.52
CA GLU A 392 -10.64 -18.94 34.91
C GLU A 392 -11.08 -17.54 35.34
N VAL A 393 -11.36 -16.69 34.35
CA VAL A 393 -11.75 -15.29 34.54
C VAL A 393 -13.14 -15.12 33.92
N PRO A 394 -14.15 -14.68 34.70
CA PRO A 394 -15.49 -14.45 34.18
C PRO A 394 -15.51 -13.41 33.04
N GLU A 395 -16.37 -13.61 32.05
CA GLU A 395 -16.46 -12.78 30.84
C GLU A 395 -16.59 -11.28 31.14
N ALA A 396 -17.34 -10.90 32.17
CA ALA A 396 -17.53 -9.50 32.56
C ALA A 396 -16.21 -8.77 32.90
N TYR A 397 -15.20 -9.48 33.40
CA TYR A 397 -13.88 -8.89 33.68
C TYR A 397 -13.08 -8.66 32.40
N TRP A 398 -13.22 -9.54 31.41
CA TRP A 398 -12.64 -9.32 30.10
C TRP A 398 -13.32 -8.15 29.38
N ASP A 399 -14.65 -8.02 29.47
CA ASP A 399 -15.37 -6.85 28.95
C ASP A 399 -14.87 -5.55 29.61
N GLN A 400 -14.70 -5.56 30.93
CA GLN A 400 -14.18 -4.40 31.66
C GLN A 400 -12.76 -4.04 31.22
N LEU A 401 -11.86 -5.01 31.10
CA LEU A 401 -10.49 -4.82 30.59
C LEU A 401 -10.50 -4.16 29.21
N VAL A 402 -11.29 -4.69 28.25
CA VAL A 402 -11.34 -4.12 26.90
C VAL A 402 -11.90 -2.70 26.91
N ASN A 403 -12.91 -2.42 27.73
CA ASN A 403 -13.46 -1.07 27.87
C ASN A 403 -12.44 -0.08 28.44
N GLU A 404 -11.66 -0.49 29.44
CA GLU A 404 -10.63 0.35 30.06
C GLU A 404 -9.43 0.56 29.12
N PHE A 405 -8.97 -0.49 28.44
CA PHE A 405 -7.89 -0.38 27.45
C PHE A 405 -8.31 0.56 26.32
N TYR A 406 -9.50 0.36 25.74
CA TYR A 406 -10.03 1.25 24.71
C TYR A 406 -10.03 2.71 25.17
N LYS A 407 -10.52 2.98 26.39
CA LYS A 407 -10.58 4.34 26.94
C LYS A 407 -9.19 4.94 27.15
N LYS A 408 -8.23 4.18 27.67
CA LYS A 408 -6.84 4.65 27.83
C LYS A 408 -6.19 4.94 26.48
N PHE A 409 -6.41 4.09 25.48
CA PHE A 409 -5.97 4.32 24.11
C PHE A 409 -6.59 5.57 23.50
N GLU A 410 -7.91 5.74 23.63
CA GLU A 410 -8.64 6.92 23.16
C GLU A 410 -8.08 8.20 23.79
N THR A 411 -7.87 8.23 25.10
CA THR A 411 -7.24 9.37 25.78
C THR A 411 -5.85 9.65 25.22
N ALA A 412 -4.97 8.64 25.16
CA ALA A 412 -3.61 8.81 24.65
C ALA A 412 -3.59 9.29 23.18
N LEU A 413 -4.51 8.78 22.35
CA LEU A 413 -4.68 9.23 20.98
C LEU A 413 -5.07 10.71 20.92
N LEU A 414 -6.06 11.15 21.70
CA LEU A 414 -6.55 12.53 21.69
C LEU A 414 -5.53 13.53 22.26
N GLU A 415 -4.72 13.12 23.24
CA GLU A 415 -3.59 13.92 23.73
C GLU A 415 -2.50 14.08 22.67
N GLN A 416 -2.27 13.03 21.87
CA GLN A 416 -1.26 13.04 20.82
C GLN A 416 -1.77 13.63 19.50
N MET A 417 -3.05 13.51 19.18
CA MET A 417 -3.60 13.96 17.92
C MET A 417 -4.70 14.95 18.23
N ASN A 418 -4.53 16.21 17.82
CA ASN A 418 -5.55 17.25 18.00
C ASN A 418 -6.73 17.02 17.03
N VAL A 419 -7.50 15.97 17.31
CA VAL A 419 -8.54 15.43 16.42
C VAL A 419 -9.87 15.25 17.15
N GLN A 420 -10.95 15.32 16.40
CA GLN A 420 -12.24 14.79 16.82
C GLN A 420 -12.28 13.29 16.54
N LEU A 421 -12.55 12.47 17.57
CA LEU A 421 -12.77 11.05 17.39
C LEU A 421 -14.27 10.74 17.22
N VAL A 422 -14.62 10.06 16.13
CA VAL A 422 -15.94 9.46 15.93
C VAL A 422 -16.03 8.18 16.74
N PRO A 423 -17.06 8.03 17.61
CA PRO A 423 -17.25 6.81 18.40
C PRO A 423 -17.42 5.57 17.53
N ILE A 424 -16.86 4.45 17.98
CA ILE A 424 -16.89 3.18 17.23
C ILE A 424 -18.32 2.74 16.88
N GLU A 425 -19.32 3.00 17.72
CA GLU A 425 -20.71 2.61 17.46
C GLU A 425 -21.34 3.40 16.33
N THR A 426 -20.83 4.59 16.04
CA THR A 426 -21.22 5.36 14.85
C THR A 426 -20.61 4.71 13.62
N THR A 427 -19.33 4.34 13.70
CA THR A 427 -18.62 3.62 12.64
C THR A 427 -19.27 2.27 12.32
N MET A 428 -19.70 1.51 13.33
CA MET A 428 -20.35 0.22 13.17
C MET A 428 -21.71 0.28 12.45
N LYS A 429 -22.36 1.45 12.43
CA LYS A 429 -23.64 1.65 11.74
C LYS A 429 -23.48 1.97 10.26
N ALA A 430 -22.27 2.30 9.81
CA ALA A 430 -21.99 2.57 8.41
C ALA A 430 -22.23 1.31 7.56
N SER A 431 -22.79 1.49 6.38
CA SER A 431 -23.06 0.40 5.45
C SER A 431 -21.77 -0.30 5.01
N GLN A 432 -20.70 0.46 4.75
CA GLN A 432 -19.40 -0.06 4.35
C GLN A 432 -18.70 -0.83 5.46
N TYR A 433 -19.03 -0.57 6.73
CA TYR A 433 -18.51 -1.33 7.87
C TYR A 433 -18.86 -2.81 7.78
N GLN A 434 -19.97 -3.15 7.13
CA GLN A 434 -20.40 -4.54 7.01
C GLN A 434 -19.45 -5.40 6.17
N ASN A 435 -18.63 -4.77 5.33
CA ASN A 435 -17.63 -5.43 4.49
C ASN A 435 -16.32 -5.76 5.23
N LEU A 436 -16.18 -5.37 6.51
CA LEU A 436 -15.02 -5.72 7.33
C LEU A 436 -15.07 -7.17 7.83
N PHE A 437 -13.93 -7.70 8.27
CA PHE A 437 -13.80 -9.07 8.74
C PHE A 437 -14.56 -9.28 10.05
N ALA A 438 -15.33 -10.36 10.14
CA ALA A 438 -16.02 -10.72 11.38
C ALA A 438 -15.01 -11.05 12.49
N THR A 439 -15.36 -10.67 13.71
CA THR A 439 -14.61 -11.09 14.91
C THR A 439 -15.44 -12.12 15.67
N MET A 440 -14.81 -13.21 16.10
CA MET A 440 -15.47 -14.17 16.99
C MET A 440 -15.29 -13.71 18.43
N ASP A 441 -16.35 -13.20 19.05
CA ASP A 441 -16.36 -12.96 20.50
C ASP A 441 -16.38 -14.31 21.21
N THR A 442 -15.35 -14.62 21.99
CA THR A 442 -15.17 -15.95 22.57
C THR A 442 -14.40 -15.86 23.87
N VAL A 443 -14.88 -16.57 24.89
CA VAL A 443 -14.17 -16.83 26.14
C VAL A 443 -14.15 -18.34 26.36
N SER A 444 -12.97 -18.92 26.43
CA SER A 444 -12.76 -20.36 26.62
C SER A 444 -11.49 -20.60 27.44
N GLU A 445 -11.28 -21.86 27.87
CA GLU A 445 -10.06 -22.26 28.57
C GLU A 445 -8.77 -22.09 27.74
N GLU A 446 -8.87 -22.03 26.41
CA GLU A 446 -7.70 -22.00 25.52
C GLU A 446 -7.42 -20.61 24.95
N ILE A 447 -8.50 -19.87 24.68
CA ILE A 447 -8.46 -18.57 24.02
C ILE A 447 -9.58 -17.65 24.51
N VAL A 448 -9.25 -16.37 24.61
CA VAL A 448 -10.18 -15.27 24.76
C VAL A 448 -10.00 -14.31 23.58
N VAL A 449 -11.10 -13.90 22.97
CA VAL A 449 -11.16 -12.87 21.93
C VAL A 449 -12.31 -11.94 22.29
N LYS A 450 -12.00 -10.70 22.65
CA LYS A 450 -12.99 -9.68 23.02
C LYS A 450 -12.86 -8.45 22.14
N PRO A 451 -13.75 -8.28 21.15
CA PRO A 451 -13.88 -7.03 20.41
C PRO A 451 -14.60 -5.97 21.26
N TYR A 452 -14.08 -4.74 21.30
CA TYR A 452 -14.78 -3.64 21.96
C TYR A 452 -16.15 -3.42 21.32
N LYS A 453 -17.21 -3.58 22.13
CA LYS A 453 -18.62 -3.46 21.70
C LYS A 453 -18.99 -4.34 20.50
N GLY A 454 -18.32 -5.48 20.28
CA GLY A 454 -18.63 -6.38 19.16
C GLY A 454 -18.11 -5.90 17.79
N CYS A 455 -17.11 -5.01 17.76
CA CYS A 455 -16.54 -4.51 16.51
C CYS A 455 -15.93 -5.60 15.62
N LYS A 456 -15.99 -5.37 14.30
CA LYS A 456 -15.28 -6.12 13.25
C LYS A 456 -13.80 -5.74 13.19
N LEU A 457 -13.01 -6.55 12.48
CA LEU A 457 -11.60 -6.33 12.18
C LEU A 457 -11.43 -5.64 10.82
N LEU A 458 -10.72 -4.51 10.81
CA LEU A 458 -10.32 -3.81 9.60
C LEU A 458 -9.16 -4.52 8.90
N LEU A 459 -8.19 -5.00 9.69
CA LEU A 459 -7.00 -5.67 9.19
C LEU A 459 -7.14 -7.18 9.35
N PRO A 460 -6.71 -7.97 8.35
CA PRO A 460 -6.72 -9.41 8.45
C PRO A 460 -5.76 -9.87 9.56
N THR A 461 -6.18 -10.85 10.35
CA THR A 461 -5.38 -11.46 11.41
C THR A 461 -5.11 -12.94 11.21
N THR A 462 -5.81 -13.60 10.27
CA THR A 462 -5.56 -14.99 9.87
C THR A 462 -4.94 -15.08 8.46
N PHE A 463 -4.33 -16.23 8.14
CA PHE A 463 -3.80 -16.47 6.79
C PHE A 463 -4.91 -16.47 5.73
N SER A 464 -6.07 -17.05 6.04
CA SER A 464 -7.24 -17.03 5.16
C SER A 464 -7.75 -15.61 4.92
N GLU A 465 -7.84 -14.78 5.96
CA GLU A 465 -8.21 -13.36 5.80
C GLU A 465 -7.16 -12.59 5.00
N THR A 466 -5.86 -12.87 5.23
CA THR A 466 -4.76 -12.25 4.48
C THR A 466 -4.79 -12.63 3.00
N TRP A 467 -5.26 -13.83 2.67
CA TRP A 467 -5.45 -14.25 1.29
C TRP A 467 -6.71 -13.61 0.69
N ALA A 468 -7.82 -13.60 1.43
CA ALA A 468 -9.09 -13.00 1.02
C ALA A 468 -9.03 -11.47 0.86
N SER A 469 -8.16 -10.79 1.63
CA SER A 469 -7.95 -9.34 1.55
C SER A 469 -7.16 -8.91 0.31
N ARG A 470 -6.56 -9.86 -0.43
CA ARG A 470 -5.80 -9.52 -1.64
C ARG A 470 -6.77 -9.16 -2.76
N THR A 471 -6.75 -7.89 -3.12
CA THR A 471 -7.47 -7.34 -4.26
C THR A 471 -6.51 -6.60 -5.18
N SER A 472 -6.74 -6.66 -6.48
CA SER A 472 -6.04 -5.86 -7.49
C SER A 472 -6.76 -4.57 -7.86
N THR A 473 -7.87 -4.25 -7.18
CA THR A 473 -8.71 -3.08 -7.47
C THR A 473 -8.00 -1.76 -7.14
N PHE A 474 -8.62 -0.65 -7.55
CA PHE A 474 -8.07 0.70 -7.35
C PHE A 474 -8.18 1.16 -5.88
N PRO A 475 -7.33 2.10 -5.42
CA PRO A 475 -7.30 2.56 -4.03
C PRO A 475 -8.66 2.94 -3.45
N SER A 476 -9.47 3.68 -4.22
CA SER A 476 -10.79 4.17 -3.82
C SER A 476 -11.86 3.06 -3.67
N ASP A 477 -11.59 1.85 -4.19
CA ASP A 477 -12.51 0.71 -4.06
C ASP A 477 -12.34 -0.05 -2.72
N LYS A 478 -11.30 0.28 -1.96
CA LYS A 478 -10.96 -0.43 -0.73
C LYS A 478 -12.01 -0.23 0.38
N PRO A 479 -12.34 -1.28 1.17
CA PRO A 479 -13.31 -1.17 2.26
C PRO A 479 -13.00 -0.02 3.23
N GLU A 480 -11.72 0.18 3.58
CA GLU A 480 -11.31 1.26 4.48
C GLU A 480 -11.49 2.66 3.87
N ILE A 481 -11.30 2.84 2.57
CA ILE A 481 -11.49 4.13 1.90
C ILE A 481 -12.97 4.45 1.77
N LYS A 482 -13.78 3.48 1.34
CA LYS A 482 -15.24 3.66 1.26
C LYS A 482 -15.86 3.97 2.62
N LEU A 483 -15.38 3.32 3.68
CA LEU A 483 -15.82 3.60 5.05
C LEU A 483 -15.41 5.00 5.50
N LEU A 484 -14.21 5.46 5.13
CA LEU A 484 -13.71 6.80 5.44
C LEU A 484 -14.58 7.88 4.77
N GLU A 485 -14.89 7.68 3.49
CA GLU A 485 -15.77 8.55 2.70
C GLU A 485 -17.20 8.59 3.25
N GLU A 486 -17.80 7.43 3.57
CA GLU A 486 -19.16 7.35 4.13
C GLU A 486 -19.28 8.09 5.47
N LEU A 487 -18.25 7.99 6.32
CA LEU A 487 -18.23 8.64 7.64
C LEU A 487 -17.83 10.12 7.58
N GLY A 488 -17.30 10.59 6.45
CA GLY A 488 -16.73 11.93 6.30
C GLY A 488 -15.68 12.20 7.37
N VAL A 489 -14.67 11.33 7.46
CA VAL A 489 -13.53 11.44 8.38
C VAL A 489 -12.23 11.51 7.59
N ASP A 490 -11.16 12.00 8.22
CA ASP A 490 -9.83 12.11 7.61
C ASP A 490 -9.00 10.85 7.81
N GLY A 491 -9.44 9.93 8.68
CA GLY A 491 -8.72 8.68 8.88
C GLY A 491 -9.49 7.65 9.69
N ILE A 492 -9.05 6.40 9.56
CA ILE A 492 -9.60 5.24 10.26
C ILE A 492 -8.51 4.55 11.07
N ILE A 493 -8.86 4.19 12.29
CA ILE A 493 -7.99 3.56 13.27
C ILE A 493 -8.35 2.09 13.42
N SER A 494 -7.33 1.24 13.48
CA SER A 494 -7.43 -0.17 13.83
C SER A 494 -6.38 -0.52 14.88
N VAL A 495 -6.81 -1.17 15.96
CA VAL A 495 -5.95 -1.66 17.04
C VAL A 495 -6.25 -3.13 17.33
N THR A 496 -5.20 -3.93 17.42
CA THR A 496 -5.27 -5.32 17.87
C THR A 496 -4.24 -5.56 18.97
N VAL A 497 -4.67 -6.08 20.11
CA VAL A 497 -3.79 -6.45 21.23
C VAL A 497 -3.77 -7.96 21.34
N ASP A 498 -2.63 -8.56 21.06
CA ASP A 498 -2.43 -10.00 21.19
C ASP A 498 -1.61 -10.30 22.44
N CYS A 499 -2.17 -11.11 23.32
CA CYS A 499 -1.50 -11.57 24.53
C CYS A 499 -1.31 -13.08 24.48
N ALA A 500 -0.10 -13.56 24.72
CA ALA A 500 0.19 -14.97 24.83
C ALA A 500 0.61 -15.29 26.27
N MET A 501 0.04 -16.36 26.84
CA MET A 501 0.44 -16.80 28.19
C MET A 501 1.86 -17.37 28.16
N SER A 502 2.72 -16.81 29.01
CA SER A 502 4.06 -17.33 29.26
C SER A 502 4.00 -18.64 30.04
N TRP A 503 4.72 -19.66 29.54
CA TRP A 503 4.84 -20.94 30.23
C TRP A 503 5.54 -20.81 31.59
N GLU A 504 6.48 -19.87 31.74
CA GLU A 504 7.30 -19.75 32.95
C GLU A 504 6.48 -19.20 34.14
N ASP A 505 5.87 -18.04 33.97
CA ASP A 505 5.27 -17.25 35.06
C ASP A 505 3.75 -17.02 34.89
N GLY A 506 3.19 -17.44 33.75
CA GLY A 506 1.76 -17.28 33.46
C GLY A 506 1.36 -15.86 33.06
N SER A 507 2.33 -14.95 32.93
CA SER A 507 2.08 -13.58 32.45
C SER A 507 1.47 -13.58 31.05
N LEU A 508 0.70 -12.54 30.73
CA LEU A 508 0.12 -12.36 29.41
C LEU A 508 0.93 -11.31 28.64
N SER A 509 1.92 -11.74 27.88
CA SER A 509 2.83 -10.84 27.17
C SER A 509 2.11 -10.06 26.06
N PRO A 510 1.93 -8.75 26.19
CA PRO A 510 1.18 -7.96 25.21
C PRO A 510 1.96 -7.72 23.93
N ARG A 511 1.22 -7.73 22.84
CA ARG A 511 1.65 -7.35 21.49
C ARG A 511 0.56 -6.49 20.86
N MET A 512 0.63 -5.18 21.06
CA MET A 512 -0.30 -4.22 20.47
C MET A 512 0.19 -3.79 19.09
N SER A 513 -0.64 -4.03 18.08
CA SER A 513 -0.47 -3.47 16.73
C SER A 513 -1.50 -2.37 16.52
N PHE A 514 -1.07 -1.23 16.00
CA PHE A 514 -1.95 -0.12 15.66
C PHE A 514 -1.70 0.37 14.24
N ARG A 515 -2.74 0.88 13.59
CA ARG A 515 -2.67 1.50 12.26
C ARG A 515 -3.69 2.62 12.16
N ILE A 516 -3.26 3.75 11.63
CA ILE A 516 -4.08 4.93 11.33
C ILE A 516 -3.93 5.18 9.83
N ASN A 517 -4.95 4.80 9.06
CA ASN A 517 -5.00 5.00 7.62
C ASN A 517 -5.75 6.30 7.30
N GLY A 518 -5.30 6.99 6.26
CA GLY A 518 -5.94 8.20 5.72
C GLY A 518 -6.59 7.96 4.35
N PRO A 519 -7.09 9.03 3.72
CA PRO A 519 -7.66 8.98 2.38
C PRO A 519 -6.60 8.60 1.34
N THR A 520 -7.03 8.48 0.08
CA THR A 520 -6.12 8.35 -1.05
C THR A 520 -5.27 9.61 -1.25
N ASN A 521 -4.11 9.47 -1.87
CA ASN A 521 -3.30 10.58 -2.36
C ASN A 521 -3.36 10.60 -3.89
N GLY A 522 -4.37 11.28 -4.43
CA GLY A 522 -4.74 11.13 -5.83
C GLY A 522 -5.26 9.72 -6.15
N TRP A 523 -5.45 9.43 -7.43
CA TRP A 523 -6.12 8.20 -7.88
C TRP A 523 -5.25 6.93 -7.83
N LYS A 524 -3.92 7.08 -7.71
CA LYS A 524 -2.94 5.98 -7.75
C LYS A 524 -2.54 5.45 -6.38
N VAL A 525 -2.73 6.25 -5.32
CA VAL A 525 -2.09 6.02 -4.01
C VAL A 525 -3.18 5.87 -2.96
N GLY A 526 -3.22 4.74 -2.26
CA GLY A 526 -4.07 4.65 -1.08
C GLY A 526 -4.31 3.25 -0.51
N PRO A 527 -4.76 3.15 0.75
CA PRO A 527 -4.91 4.26 1.68
C PRO A 527 -3.54 4.84 2.06
N THR A 528 -3.49 6.15 2.31
CA THR A 528 -2.31 6.73 2.94
C THR A 528 -2.20 6.25 4.39
N THR A 529 -1.02 6.36 5.01
CA THR A 529 -0.82 5.92 6.39
C THR A 529 -0.25 7.07 7.23
N TYR A 530 -1.02 7.52 8.23
CA TYR A 530 -0.57 8.51 9.20
C TYR A 530 0.45 7.91 10.17
N ALA A 531 0.17 6.71 10.67
CA ALA A 531 1.07 5.92 11.52
C ALA A 531 0.69 4.45 11.52
N ASN A 532 1.67 3.59 11.72
CA ASN A 532 1.47 2.22 12.17
C ASN A 532 2.54 1.84 13.17
N GLY A 533 2.32 0.78 13.93
CA GLY A 533 3.35 0.30 14.84
C GLY A 533 3.02 -0.97 15.56
N LEU A 534 4.06 -1.50 16.19
CA LEU A 534 4.04 -2.68 17.04
C LEU A 534 4.71 -2.34 18.37
N ILE A 535 4.02 -2.65 19.47
CA ILE A 535 4.54 -2.58 20.83
C ILE A 535 4.42 -3.98 21.40
N ALA A 536 5.55 -4.58 21.76
CA ALA A 536 5.58 -5.92 22.31
C ALA A 536 6.48 -5.96 23.54
N GLY A 537 6.12 -6.76 24.54
CA GLY A 537 6.95 -6.87 25.73
C GLY A 537 6.40 -7.89 26.73
N PRO A 538 7.04 -7.98 27.91
CA PRO A 538 6.59 -8.87 28.96
C PRO A 538 5.29 -8.37 29.60
N GLY A 539 4.43 -9.33 29.93
CA GLY A 539 3.36 -9.11 30.91
C GLY A 539 3.92 -9.11 32.34
N GLN A 540 3.05 -8.96 33.33
CA GLN A 540 3.42 -9.17 34.73
C GLN A 540 2.99 -10.57 35.18
N GLY A 541 3.86 -11.27 35.93
CA GLY A 541 3.61 -12.65 36.36
C GLY A 541 2.38 -12.76 37.25
N VAL A 542 1.60 -13.83 37.07
CA VAL A 542 0.37 -14.10 37.85
C VAL A 542 0.69 -14.32 39.34
N SER A 543 1.87 -14.88 39.65
CA SER A 543 2.35 -15.09 41.02
C SER A 543 2.85 -13.82 41.72
N GLU A 544 3.14 -12.75 40.97
CA GLU A 544 3.57 -11.46 41.53
C GLU A 544 2.38 -10.54 41.85
N THR A 545 1.20 -10.83 41.30
CA THR A 545 0.00 -9.98 41.36
C THR A 545 -1.18 -10.57 42.16
N ALA A 546 -1.25 -11.90 42.40
CA ALA A 546 -2.44 -12.51 43.03
C ALA A 546 -2.15 -13.36 44.28
N LYS A 547 -2.68 -12.94 45.44
CA LYS A 547 -2.87 -13.80 46.64
C LYS A 547 -4.31 -14.33 46.78
N ASN A 548 -5.31 -13.70 46.14
CA ASN A 548 -6.73 -14.09 46.18
C ASN A 548 -7.50 -13.60 44.92
N ALA A 549 -8.59 -14.26 44.57
CA ALA A 549 -9.48 -14.01 43.43
C ALA A 549 -10.39 -12.76 43.55
N ALA A 550 -10.15 -11.85 44.51
CA ALA A 550 -11.08 -10.75 44.81
C ALA A 550 -10.71 -9.39 44.15
N ASP A 551 -9.53 -9.25 43.55
CA ASP A 551 -9.02 -8.01 42.89
C ASP A 551 -8.82 -8.17 41.36
N ILE A 552 -9.64 -9.02 40.72
CA ILE A 552 -9.37 -9.59 39.37
C ILE A 552 -9.25 -8.57 38.23
N THR A 553 -9.95 -7.42 38.26
CA THR A 553 -9.85 -6.45 37.14
C THR A 553 -8.49 -5.74 37.08
N ASP A 554 -8.01 -5.22 38.22
CA ASP A 554 -6.68 -4.58 38.30
C ASP A 554 -5.58 -5.58 37.97
N GLN A 555 -5.79 -6.85 38.30
CA GLN A 555 -4.88 -7.94 37.97
C GLN A 555 -4.77 -8.14 36.46
N LEU A 556 -5.85 -8.16 35.67
CA LEU A 556 -5.74 -8.33 34.21
C LEU A 556 -4.99 -7.17 33.53
N ASN A 557 -5.29 -5.93 33.93
CA ASN A 557 -4.57 -4.75 33.42
C ASN A 557 -3.07 -4.81 33.73
N GLN A 558 -2.70 -5.25 34.95
CA GLN A 558 -1.31 -5.40 35.37
C GLN A 558 -0.63 -6.59 34.68
N ILE A 559 -1.29 -7.75 34.63
CA ILE A 559 -0.80 -8.97 33.96
C ILE A 559 -0.51 -8.71 32.49
N MET A 560 -1.32 -7.90 31.81
CA MET A 560 -1.11 -7.47 30.42
C MET A 560 -0.30 -6.17 30.27
N ASN A 561 0.11 -5.57 31.40
CA ASN A 561 0.89 -4.34 31.46
C ASN A 561 0.31 -3.18 30.62
N VAL A 562 -1.01 -3.02 30.66
CA VAL A 562 -1.79 -2.10 29.80
C VAL A 562 -1.27 -0.67 29.88
N ASP A 563 -1.00 -0.16 31.08
CA ASP A 563 -0.50 1.20 31.26
C ASP A 563 0.85 1.43 30.60
N ARG A 564 1.75 0.43 30.65
CA ARG A 564 3.05 0.54 30.00
C ARG A 564 2.90 0.50 28.48
N VAL A 565 2.02 -0.34 27.95
CA VAL A 565 1.73 -0.40 26.50
C VAL A 565 1.18 0.94 26.01
N ILE A 566 0.26 1.56 26.75
CA ILE A 566 -0.29 2.88 26.41
C ILE A 566 0.77 3.98 26.49
N ALA A 567 1.61 3.99 27.54
CA ALA A 567 2.70 4.95 27.64
C ALA A 567 3.67 4.84 26.45
N LEU A 568 4.00 3.61 26.03
CA LEU A 568 4.86 3.37 24.87
C LEU A 568 4.20 3.76 23.54
N PHE A 569 2.87 3.70 23.44
CA PHE A 569 2.15 4.25 22.29
C PHE A 569 2.29 5.78 22.23
N THR A 570 2.15 6.46 23.36
CA THR A 570 2.39 7.90 23.47
C THR A 570 3.83 8.25 23.05
N GLU A 571 4.83 7.57 23.61
CA GLU A 571 6.25 7.75 23.24
C GLU A 571 6.49 7.52 21.73
N ALA A 572 5.85 6.49 21.16
CA ALA A 572 5.96 6.18 19.73
C ALA A 572 5.37 7.28 18.84
N MET A 573 4.20 7.82 19.19
CA MET A 573 3.56 8.90 18.43
C MET A 573 4.37 10.19 18.50
N GLU A 574 4.94 10.52 19.67
CA GLU A 574 5.85 11.66 19.83
C GLU A 574 7.13 11.50 19.00
N GLY A 575 7.73 10.31 19.03
CA GLY A 575 8.90 9.98 18.22
C GLY A 575 8.65 10.11 16.73
N LEU A 576 7.49 9.63 16.25
CA LEU A 576 7.09 9.78 14.84
C LEU A 576 6.93 11.24 14.43
N LYS A 577 6.26 12.07 15.25
CA LYS A 577 6.12 13.52 14.99
C LYS A 577 7.47 14.22 14.90
N ALA A 578 8.38 13.90 15.82
CA ALA A 578 9.71 14.51 15.83
C ALA A 578 10.52 14.14 14.58
N ASP A 579 10.45 12.88 14.14
CA ASP A 579 11.19 12.40 12.97
C ASP A 579 10.58 12.89 11.63
N GLU A 580 9.24 12.94 11.50
CA GLU A 580 8.60 13.46 10.28
C GLU A 580 8.87 14.97 10.08
N ALA A 581 8.95 15.74 11.16
CA ALA A 581 9.29 17.16 11.11
C ALA A 581 10.70 17.39 10.51
N ASN A 582 11.66 16.54 10.86
CA ASN A 582 13.04 16.61 10.32
C ASN A 582 13.11 16.19 8.84
N LYS A 583 12.10 15.49 8.33
CA LYS A 583 12.05 14.95 6.97
C LYS A 583 11.20 15.80 6.01
N GLY A 584 10.64 16.92 6.47
CA GLY A 584 9.96 17.90 5.61
C GLY A 584 8.55 17.49 5.16
N TYR A 585 7.89 16.59 5.88
CA TYR A 585 6.52 16.13 5.54
C TYR A 585 5.56 17.31 5.44
N GLU A 586 5.59 18.22 6.41
CA GLU A 586 4.76 19.43 6.46
C GLU A 586 4.94 20.32 5.23
N LYS A 587 6.18 20.50 4.76
CA LYS A 587 6.46 21.35 3.59
C LYS A 587 5.83 20.79 2.32
N ILE A 588 5.85 19.46 2.16
CA ILE A 588 5.32 18.79 0.99
C ILE A 588 3.78 18.84 1.01
N TRP A 589 3.18 18.54 2.16
CA TRP A 589 1.72 18.50 2.29
C TRP A 589 1.07 19.89 2.36
N ALA A 590 1.79 20.93 2.75
CA ALA A 590 1.29 22.31 2.68
C ALA A 590 0.97 22.79 1.25
N LEU A 591 1.49 22.10 0.22
CA LEU A 591 1.21 22.40 -1.19
C LEU A 591 -0.05 21.71 -1.72
N LYS A 592 -0.68 20.92 -0.87
CA LYS A 592 -1.77 20.03 -1.21
C LYS A 592 -3.12 20.57 -0.76
#